data_AF-A0A7K9RDG0-F1
#
_entry.id   AF-A0A7K9RDG0-F1
#
_cell.length_a   1.000
_cell.length_b   1.000
_cell.length_c   1.000
_cell.angle_alpha   90.00
_cell.angle_beta   90.00
_cell.angle_gamma   90.00
#
_symmetry.space_group_name_H-M   'P 1'
#
loop_
_entity.id
_entity.type
_entity.pdbx_description
1 polymer ?
#
loop_
_entity_poly.entity_id
_entity_poly.type
_entity_poly.pdbx_seq_one_letter_code
_entity_poly.pdbx_strand_id
1 'polypeptide(L)'
;TRDCERELQGSEEERSTLGWGGAWSSGLVVHEELPDGEKLHKCPECEKSFRWRSRLINHLRVHTGERPYECEECGKSFSRRSHLTVHQRSHTMERPYECPECGKSFSMLSTLVSHHRIHTGERPFECGQCGKGFRSSSDLTVHLRS
;
A
#
# COMPACT_ATOMS: atom_id res chain seq x y z
N THR A 1 -45.45 40.76 19.60
CA THR A 1 -46.41 40.19 18.63
C THR A 1 -45.61 39.23 17.77
N ARG A 2 -45.72 37.92 18.05
CA ARG A 2 -46.73 37.02 17.46
C ARG A 2 -46.46 36.86 15.96
N ASP A 3 -46.22 35.69 15.39
CA ASP A 3 -46.32 34.32 15.88
C ASP A 3 -45.38 33.44 15.05
N CYS A 4 -44.92 32.37 15.70
CA CYS A 4 -44.37 31.16 15.11
C CYS A 4 -45.50 30.35 14.44
N GLU A 5 -45.14 29.21 13.84
CA GLU A 5 -45.99 28.19 13.18
C GLU A 5 -46.22 28.42 11.67
N ARG A 6 -46.10 27.43 10.79
CA ARG A 6 -46.40 26.00 10.97
C ARG A 6 -45.78 25.12 9.87
N GLU A 7 -45.07 24.08 10.32
CA GLU A 7 -45.06 22.66 9.93
C GLU A 7 -45.17 22.22 8.47
N LEU A 8 -44.34 21.24 8.08
CA LEU A 8 -44.69 19.83 7.81
C LEU A 8 -43.36 19.04 7.74
N GLN A 9 -42.92 18.35 8.79
CA GLN A 9 -43.24 16.98 9.24
C GLN A 9 -42.77 15.83 8.32
N GLY A 10 -41.99 14.93 8.93
CA GLY A 10 -41.77 13.52 8.56
C GLY A 10 -40.43 13.26 7.85
N SER A 11 -39.57 12.33 8.25
CA SER A 11 -39.58 11.35 9.35
C SER A 11 -38.19 10.69 9.36
N GLU A 12 -37.64 10.51 10.55
CA GLU A 12 -37.01 9.27 11.07
C GLU A 12 -36.02 8.52 10.17
N GLU A 13 -34.74 8.51 10.57
CA GLU A 13 -34.12 7.35 11.22
C GLU A 13 -34.08 6.10 10.35
N GLU A 14 -32.93 5.87 9.70
CA GLU A 14 -32.47 4.52 9.36
C GLU A 14 -30.98 4.44 9.67
N ARG A 15 -30.68 4.17 10.95
CA ARG A 15 -29.48 3.41 11.31
C ARG A 15 -29.69 2.00 10.77
N SER A 16 -29.27 1.75 9.53
CA SER A 16 -29.24 0.41 8.95
C SER A 16 -27.80 -0.07 8.86
N THR A 17 -27.39 -0.81 9.90
CA THR A 17 -26.38 -1.87 9.75
C THR A 17 -26.85 -2.84 8.66
N LEU A 18 -25.93 -3.26 7.77
CA LEU A 18 -25.71 -4.64 7.30
C LEU A 18 -25.15 -4.68 5.86
N GLY A 19 -24.11 -5.50 5.67
CA GLY A 19 -23.86 -6.15 4.38
C GLY A 19 -22.68 -5.63 3.55
N TRP A 20 -21.46 -5.84 4.03
CA TRP A 20 -20.27 -5.84 3.19
C TRP A 20 -20.36 -7.00 2.19
N GLY A 21 -20.59 -6.65 0.92
CA GLY A 21 -20.71 -7.61 -0.16
C GLY A 21 -21.04 -6.88 -1.46
N GLY A 22 -20.02 -6.30 -2.09
CA GLY A 22 -20.23 -5.61 -3.36
C GLY A 22 -18.92 -5.07 -3.91
N ALA A 23 -18.50 -5.61 -5.05
CA ALA A 23 -17.37 -5.12 -5.82
C ALA A 23 -17.48 -3.61 -6.04
N TRP A 24 -16.56 -2.82 -5.48
CA TRP A 24 -16.46 -1.38 -5.75
C TRP A 24 -15.76 -1.16 -7.09
N SER A 25 -16.45 -1.58 -8.14
CA SER A 25 -16.20 -1.12 -9.50
C SER A 25 -16.78 0.29 -9.61
N SER A 26 -15.94 1.29 -9.41
CA SER A 26 -16.04 2.65 -9.97
C SER A 26 -16.81 3.79 -9.27
N GLY A 27 -17.34 3.63 -8.05
CA GLY A 27 -18.30 4.59 -7.49
C GLY A 27 -17.89 5.52 -6.33
N LEU A 28 -16.70 6.11 -6.29
CA LEU A 28 -16.44 7.47 -5.73
C LEU A 28 -14.94 7.78 -5.86
N VAL A 29 -14.53 8.36 -6.99
CA VAL A 29 -13.16 8.86 -7.12
C VAL A 29 -13.22 10.35 -6.94
N VAL A 30 -12.95 10.79 -5.71
CA VAL A 30 -12.75 12.21 -5.40
C VAL A 30 -11.46 12.63 -6.09
N HIS A 31 -11.56 13.65 -6.91
CA HIS A 31 -10.41 14.23 -7.57
C HIS A 31 -10.08 15.58 -6.94
N GLU A 32 -8.79 15.87 -6.84
CA GLU A 32 -8.28 17.16 -6.38
C GLU A 32 -7.38 17.72 -7.49
N GLU A 33 -7.60 18.97 -7.89
CA GLU A 33 -6.83 19.64 -8.93
C GLU A 33 -5.76 20.52 -8.27
N LEU A 34 -4.49 20.23 -8.55
CA LEU A 34 -3.37 21.03 -8.08
C LEU A 34 -3.23 22.32 -8.91
N PRO A 35 -2.54 23.36 -8.40
CA PRO A 35 -2.40 24.67 -9.07
C PRO A 35 -1.75 24.63 -10.46
N ASP A 36 -1.03 23.56 -10.78
CA ASP A 36 -0.38 23.28 -12.06
C ASP A 36 -1.27 22.46 -13.03
N GLY A 37 -2.52 22.18 -12.65
CA GLY A 37 -3.47 21.37 -13.41
C GLY A 37 -3.30 19.86 -13.21
N GLU A 38 -2.44 19.43 -12.30
CA GLU A 38 -2.29 18.00 -12.00
C GLU A 38 -3.50 17.48 -11.22
N LYS A 39 -4.23 16.50 -11.79
CA LYS A 39 -5.38 15.86 -11.15
C LYS A 39 -4.95 14.67 -10.30
N LEU A 40 -5.14 14.76 -8.99
CA LEU A 40 -4.94 13.65 -8.06
C LEU A 40 -6.25 12.92 -7.74
N HIS A 41 -6.13 11.67 -7.29
CA HIS A 41 -7.23 10.81 -6.86
C HIS A 41 -7.11 10.58 -5.35
N LYS A 42 -8.05 11.14 -4.58
CA LYS A 42 -8.03 11.10 -3.12
C LYS A 42 -8.76 9.87 -2.59
N CYS A 43 -8.20 9.25 -1.56
CA CYS A 43 -8.87 8.19 -0.82
C CYS A 43 -9.99 8.79 0.07
N PRO A 44 -11.20 8.21 0.09
CA PRO A 44 -12.27 8.67 0.97
C PRO A 44 -12.05 8.26 2.44
N GLU A 45 -11.29 7.19 2.68
CA GLU A 45 -11.07 6.63 4.03
C GLU A 45 -9.79 7.13 4.70
N CYS A 46 -8.89 7.77 3.93
CA CYS A 46 -7.72 8.44 4.48
C CYS A 46 -7.29 9.61 3.61
N GLU A 47 -6.50 10.53 4.14
CA GLU A 47 -6.08 11.75 3.43
C GLU A 47 -5.03 11.52 2.32
N LYS A 48 -4.83 10.27 1.88
CA LYS A 48 -3.83 9.94 0.85
C LYS A 48 -4.37 10.22 -0.55
N SER A 49 -3.53 10.86 -1.36
CA SER A 49 -3.82 11.18 -2.75
C SER A 49 -2.88 10.45 -3.71
N PHE A 50 -3.40 10.02 -4.85
CA PHE A 50 -2.69 9.21 -5.84
C PHE A 50 -2.76 9.86 -7.22
N ARG A 51 -1.63 9.90 -7.93
CA ARG A 51 -1.59 10.39 -9.31
C ARG A 51 -2.46 9.58 -10.29
N TRP A 52 -2.67 8.29 -10.02
CA TRP A 52 -3.39 7.40 -10.92
C TRP A 52 -4.55 6.71 -10.23
N ARG A 53 -5.71 6.65 -10.90
CA ARG A 53 -6.90 5.92 -10.42
C ARG A 53 -6.58 4.48 -10.05
N SER A 54 -5.80 3.78 -10.87
CA SER A 54 -5.40 2.39 -10.60
C SER A 54 -4.61 2.24 -9.30
N ARG A 55 -3.82 3.25 -8.90
CA ARG A 55 -3.11 3.26 -7.61
C ARG A 55 -4.08 3.49 -6.45
N LEU A 56 -5.06 4.38 -6.60
CA LEU A 56 -6.13 4.55 -5.62
C LEU A 56 -6.91 3.24 -5.42
N ILE A 57 -7.36 2.58 -6.50
CA ILE A 57 -8.09 1.30 -6.40
C ILE A 57 -7.26 0.23 -5.69
N ASN A 58 -5.97 0.10 -6.02
CA ASN A 58 -5.09 -0.84 -5.31
C ASN A 58 -4.88 -0.45 -3.85
N HIS A 59 -4.95 0.83 -3.50
CA HIS A 59 -4.83 1.32 -2.13
C HIS A 59 -6.10 1.05 -1.31
N LEU A 60 -7.29 1.19 -1.88
CA LEU A 60 -8.55 0.87 -1.20
C LEU A 60 -8.59 -0.55 -0.65
N ARG A 61 -7.89 -1.50 -1.29
CA ARG A 61 -7.73 -2.88 -0.80
C ARG A 61 -7.04 -2.97 0.57
N VAL A 62 -6.31 -1.94 1.01
CA VAL A 62 -5.73 -1.87 2.35
C VAL A 62 -6.82 -1.66 3.40
N HIS A 63 -7.87 -0.92 3.06
CA HIS A 63 -9.00 -0.66 3.94
C HIS A 63 -9.97 -1.83 3.98
N THR A 64 -10.32 -2.37 2.82
CA THR A 64 -11.28 -3.48 2.72
C THR A 64 -10.68 -4.83 3.08
N GLY A 65 -9.36 -4.96 3.08
CA GLY A 65 -8.67 -6.23 3.26
C GLY A 65 -8.80 -7.19 2.07
N GLU A 66 -9.35 -6.74 0.93
CA GLU A 66 -9.49 -7.57 -0.26
C GLU A 66 -8.14 -8.05 -0.79
N ARG A 67 -8.05 -9.36 -1.06
CA ARG A 67 -6.85 -10.01 -1.58
C ARG A 67 -7.21 -10.89 -2.79
N PRO A 68 -7.49 -10.28 -3.96
CA PRO A 68 -8.06 -11.00 -5.11
C PRO A 68 -7.14 -12.03 -5.77
N TYR A 69 -5.85 -12.04 -5.43
CA TYR A 69 -4.85 -12.87 -6.10
C TYR A 69 -4.40 -13.98 -5.18
N GLU A 70 -4.95 -15.18 -5.37
CA GLU A 70 -4.62 -16.36 -4.57
C GLU A 70 -3.51 -17.20 -5.19
N CYS A 71 -2.64 -17.74 -4.34
CA CYS A 71 -1.67 -18.76 -4.72
C CYS A 71 -2.34 -20.13 -4.65
N GLU A 72 -2.52 -20.77 -5.80
CA GLU A 72 -3.16 -22.10 -5.89
C GLU A 72 -2.37 -23.19 -5.17
N GLU A 73 -1.06 -23.00 -4.96
CA GLU A 73 -0.21 -24.01 -4.31
C GLU A 73 -0.34 -24.00 -2.78
N CYS A 74 -0.59 -22.84 -2.15
CA CYS A 74 -0.63 -22.74 -0.68
C CYS A 74 -1.82 -21.96 -0.11
N GLY A 75 -2.77 -21.54 -0.95
CA GLY A 75 -3.97 -20.79 -0.56
C GLY A 75 -3.69 -19.36 -0.08
N LYS A 76 -2.43 -18.88 -0.14
CA LYS A 76 -2.09 -17.52 0.29
C LYS A 76 -2.60 -16.50 -0.70
N SER A 77 -3.44 -15.59 -0.25
CA SER A 77 -3.97 -14.50 -1.08
C SER A 77 -3.14 -13.22 -0.97
N PHE A 78 -3.14 -12.39 -2.01
CA PHE A 78 -2.41 -11.12 -2.11
C PHE A 78 -3.30 -10.02 -2.68
N SER A 79 -3.07 -8.78 -2.27
CA SER A 79 -3.80 -7.61 -2.77
C SER A 79 -3.30 -7.12 -4.14
N ARG A 80 -2.14 -7.60 -4.61
CA ARG A 80 -1.53 -7.23 -5.89
C ARG A 80 -0.99 -8.46 -6.63
N ARG A 81 -1.21 -8.52 -7.95
CA ARG A 81 -0.71 -9.60 -8.82
C ARG A 81 0.81 -9.72 -8.77
N SER A 82 1.54 -8.60 -8.79
CA SER A 82 3.01 -8.62 -8.73
C SER A 82 3.54 -9.27 -7.45
N HIS A 83 2.83 -9.12 -6.32
CA HIS A 83 3.21 -9.76 -5.06
C HIS A 83 2.97 -11.27 -5.12
N LEU A 84 1.87 -11.71 -5.74
CA LEU A 84 1.63 -13.13 -5.99
C LEU A 84 2.73 -13.73 -6.89
N THR A 85 3.10 -13.06 -7.99
CA THR A 85 4.17 -13.56 -8.89
C THR A 85 5.51 -13.69 -8.18
N VAL A 86 5.89 -12.71 -7.36
CA VAL A 86 7.11 -12.80 -6.55
C VAL A 86 7.01 -13.92 -5.51
N HIS A 87 5.84 -14.09 -4.90
CA HIS A 87 5.61 -15.17 -3.94
C HIS A 87 5.70 -16.55 -4.60
N GLN A 88 5.21 -16.73 -5.82
CA GLN A 88 5.32 -18.00 -6.56
C GLN A 88 6.78 -18.43 -6.74
N ARG A 89 7.72 -17.49 -6.86
CA ARG A 89 9.17 -17.81 -6.90
C ARG A 89 9.69 -18.46 -5.62
N SER A 90 8.99 -18.31 -4.49
CA SER A 90 9.37 -18.99 -3.24
C SER A 90 9.04 -20.47 -3.24
N HIS A 91 8.10 -20.90 -4.09
CA HIS A 91 7.77 -22.31 -4.27
C HIS A 91 8.75 -23.00 -5.23
N THR A 92 9.07 -22.34 -6.34
CA THR A 92 10.01 -22.87 -7.34
C THR A 92 11.48 -22.72 -6.95
N MET A 93 11.78 -21.99 -5.87
CA MET A 93 13.13 -21.57 -5.48
C MET A 93 13.87 -20.78 -6.58
N GLU A 94 13.13 -20.19 -7.52
CA GLU A 94 13.70 -19.41 -8.61
C GLU A 94 14.32 -18.11 -8.07
N ARG A 95 15.62 -17.92 -8.34
CA ARG A 95 16.39 -16.74 -7.92
C ARG A 95 17.10 -16.12 -9.12
N PRO A 96 16.38 -15.37 -9.98
CA PRO A 96 16.92 -14.90 -11.26
C PRO A 96 18.06 -13.86 -11.12
N TYR A 97 18.19 -13.25 -9.95
CA TYR A 97 19.07 -12.10 -9.75
C TYR A 97 20.32 -12.51 -8.98
N GLU A 98 21.42 -12.73 -9.67
CA GLU A 98 22.70 -13.12 -9.06
C GLU A 98 23.59 -11.90 -8.77
N CYS A 99 24.24 -11.92 -7.59
CA CYS A 99 25.28 -10.97 -7.25
C CYS A 99 26.60 -11.37 -7.93
N PRO A 100 27.16 -10.53 -8.81
CA PRO A 100 28.38 -10.87 -9.54
C PRO A 100 29.63 -10.96 -8.64
N GLU A 101 29.59 -10.34 -7.45
CA GLU A 101 30.74 -10.31 -6.54
C GLU A 101 30.84 -11.54 -5.64
N CYS A 102 29.71 -12.18 -5.30
CA CYS A 102 29.70 -13.32 -4.37
C CYS A 102 28.85 -14.51 -4.81
N GLY A 103 28.28 -14.48 -6.01
CA GLY A 103 27.45 -15.56 -6.58
C GLY A 103 26.12 -15.79 -5.85
N LYS A 104 25.74 -14.93 -4.90
CA LYS A 104 24.47 -15.07 -4.17
C LYS A 104 23.31 -14.65 -5.06
N SER A 105 22.36 -15.55 -5.28
CA SER A 105 21.16 -15.28 -6.07
C SER A 105 20.00 -14.74 -5.22
N PHE A 106 19.05 -14.01 -5.78
CA PHE A 106 17.88 -13.44 -5.10
C PHE A 106 16.62 -13.56 -5.98
N SER A 107 15.45 -13.63 -5.35
CA SER A 107 14.15 -13.71 -6.06
C SER A 107 13.64 -12.34 -6.55
N MET A 108 14.21 -11.24 -6.03
CA MET A 108 13.87 -9.86 -6.38
C MET A 108 15.11 -9.02 -6.61
N LEU A 109 15.06 -8.14 -7.62
CA LEU A 109 16.12 -7.20 -7.94
C LEU A 109 16.38 -6.19 -6.80
N SER A 110 15.32 -5.71 -6.14
CA SER A 110 15.46 -4.78 -5.01
C SER A 110 16.28 -5.37 -3.85
N THR A 111 16.13 -6.67 -3.61
CA THR A 111 16.90 -7.39 -2.59
C THR A 111 18.37 -7.52 -3.01
N LEU A 112 18.64 -7.81 -4.29
CA LEU A 112 20.00 -7.79 -4.83
C LEU A 112 20.67 -6.42 -4.70
N VAL A 113 19.97 -5.34 -5.07
CA VAL A 113 20.48 -3.96 -4.95
C VAL A 113 20.77 -3.60 -3.49
N SER A 114 19.88 -3.97 -2.56
CA SER A 114 20.15 -3.76 -1.14
C SER A 114 21.32 -4.63 -0.64
N HIS A 115 21.49 -5.82 -1.19
CA HIS A 115 22.60 -6.72 -0.85
C HIS A 115 23.94 -6.16 -1.31
N HIS A 116 24.00 -5.51 -2.49
CA HIS A 116 25.23 -4.89 -3.01
C HIS A 116 25.84 -3.86 -2.05
N ARG A 117 25.04 -3.24 -1.17
CA ARG A 117 25.54 -2.34 -0.13
C ARG A 117 26.45 -3.00 0.91
N ILE A 118 26.44 -4.33 0.99
CA ILE A 118 27.38 -5.08 1.81
C ILE A 118 28.79 -4.99 1.22
N HIS A 119 28.90 -5.02 -0.10
CA HIS A 119 30.16 -4.95 -0.83
C HIS A 119 30.70 -3.53 -0.91
N THR A 120 29.84 -2.56 -1.23
CA THR A 120 30.26 -1.15 -1.34
C THR A 120 30.44 -0.48 0.02
N GLY A 121 29.89 -1.06 1.09
CA GLY A 121 29.90 -0.46 2.43
C GLY A 121 28.94 0.72 2.59
N GLU A 122 28.14 1.06 1.58
CA GLU A 122 27.18 2.17 1.63
C GLU A 122 26.17 2.02 2.76
N ARG A 123 25.89 3.13 3.46
CA ARG A 123 24.92 3.22 4.54
C ARG A 123 24.00 4.43 4.36
N PRO A 124 23.02 4.35 3.43
CA PRO A 124 22.20 5.51 3.08
C PRO A 124 21.22 5.94 4.17
N PHE A 125 20.99 5.10 5.18
CA PHE A 125 20.01 5.36 6.22
C PHE A 125 20.74 5.68 7.52
N GLU A 126 20.62 6.91 8.00
CA GLU A 126 21.29 7.35 9.23
C GLU A 126 20.28 7.60 10.34
N CYS A 127 20.64 7.21 11.56
CA CYS A 127 19.89 7.59 12.74
C CYS A 127 20.21 9.04 13.12
N GLY A 128 19.23 9.93 13.04
CA GLY A 128 19.41 11.34 13.41
C GLY A 128 19.72 11.58 14.89
N GLN A 129 19.51 10.59 15.77
CA GLN A 129 19.81 10.73 17.21
C GLN A 129 21.25 10.34 17.57
N CYS A 130 21.81 9.33 16.91
CA CYS A 130 23.14 8.78 17.26
C CYS A 130 24.15 8.78 16.10
N GLY A 131 23.77 9.23 14.91
CA GLY A 131 24.61 9.27 13.71
C GLY A 131 24.95 7.90 13.11
N LYS A 132 24.36 6.82 13.62
CA LYS A 132 24.68 5.47 13.16
C LYS A 132 24.06 5.22 11.78
N GLY A 133 24.90 4.86 10.81
CA GLY A 133 24.48 4.49 9.47
C GLY A 133 24.07 3.01 9.33
N PHE A 134 23.07 2.74 8.51
CA PHE A 134 22.48 1.44 8.23
C PHE A 134 22.36 1.19 6.72
N ARG A 135 22.46 -0.08 6.32
CA ARG A 135 22.39 -0.50 4.90
C ARG A 135 20.96 -0.57 4.37
N SER A 136 19.99 -0.81 5.25
CA SER A 136 18.56 -0.86 4.92
C SER A 136 17.72 -0.01 5.87
N SER A 137 16.58 0.48 5.38
CA SER A 137 15.61 1.24 6.18
C SER A 137 14.99 0.38 7.29
N SER A 138 14.86 -0.93 7.05
CA SER A 138 14.37 -1.88 8.04
C SER A 138 15.31 -1.96 9.24
N ASP A 139 16.62 -2.02 9.02
CA ASP A 139 17.61 -2.06 10.10
C ASP A 139 17.57 -0.76 10.93
N LEU A 140 17.47 0.39 10.27
CA LEU A 140 17.27 1.68 10.96
C LEU A 140 15.98 1.67 11.78
N THR A 141 14.87 1.18 11.21
CA THR A 141 13.58 1.13 11.91
C THR A 141 13.64 0.25 13.15
N VAL A 142 14.33 -0.89 13.09
CA VAL A 142 14.55 -1.76 14.26
C VAL A 142 15.39 -1.03 15.31
N HIS A 143 16.44 -0.33 14.89
CA HIS A 143 17.25 0.49 15.79
C HIS A 143 16.48 1.65 16.44
N LEU A 144 15.56 2.31 15.72
CA LEU A 144 14.75 3.40 16.30
C LEU A 144 13.70 2.91 17.31
N ARG A 145 13.46 1.61 17.37
CA ARG A 145 12.56 0.98 18.36
C ARG A 145 13.30 0.44 19.57
N SER A 146 14.64 0.38 19.53
CA SER A 146 15.50 -0.01 20.64
C SER A 146 15.93 1.21 21.45
#